data_AF-A0A955PY55-F1
#
_entry.id   AF-A0A955PY55-F1
#
_cell.length_a   1.000
_cell.length_b   1.000
_cell.length_c   1.000
_cell.angle_alpha   90.00
_cell.angle_beta   90.00
_cell.angle_gamma   90.00
#
_symmetry.space_group_name_H-M   'P 1'
#
loop_
_entity.id
_entity.type
_entity.pdbx_description
1 polymer ?
#
loop_
_entity_poly.entity_id
_entity_poly.type
_entity_poly.pdbx_seq_one_letter_code
_entity_poly.pdbx_strand_id
1 'polypeptide(L)'
;MLQACQGKVILTGVGKSGLIANKISATMVSTGTPAVFLHGSEGLHGDIGIVGKDDIVIAVGKSGESEELLALVPFIRKIGARMIGITARANSTLARSSDLVLVTPIQEEACPLNLAPTCSTTAALVLGDALAMALMKLRKFQPADYAMFHPGGQLGKRLLLNVGDLMRT
;
A
#
# COMPACT_ATOMS: atom_id res chain seq x y z
N MET A 1 -12.51 -1.84 7.88
CA MET A 1 -11.19 -2.35 8.31
C MET A 1 -10.14 -1.23 8.28
N LEU A 2 -9.69 -0.77 7.11
CA LEU A 2 -8.64 0.25 7.00
C LEU A 2 -8.94 1.61 7.66
N GLN A 3 -10.18 2.11 7.59
CA GLN A 3 -10.56 3.38 8.25
C GLN A 3 -10.37 3.32 9.78
N ALA A 4 -10.62 2.15 10.37
CA ALA A 4 -10.53 1.91 11.82
C ALA A 4 -9.14 1.41 12.27
N CYS A 5 -8.15 1.40 11.37
CA CYS A 5 -6.76 1.06 11.70
C CYS A 5 -6.25 2.02 12.78
N GLN A 6 -5.73 1.48 13.88
CA GLN A 6 -5.15 2.27 14.98
C GLN A 6 -3.63 2.41 14.84
N GLY A 7 -2.98 1.46 14.17
CA GLY A 7 -1.59 1.58 13.74
C GLY A 7 -1.48 2.17 12.33
N LYS A 8 -0.52 1.66 11.56
CA LYS A 8 -0.27 2.04 10.16
C LYS A 8 -0.64 0.91 9.20
N VAL A 9 -0.76 1.26 7.93
CA VAL A 9 -0.95 0.27 6.86
C VAL A 9 0.41 -0.17 6.34
N ILE A 10 0.72 -1.46 6.42
CA ILE A 10 1.96 -2.03 5.85
C ILE A 10 1.64 -2.54 4.45
N LEU A 11 2.27 -2.00 3.41
CA LEU A 11 2.15 -2.52 2.05
C LEU A 11 3.31 -3.45 1.78
N THR A 12 3.05 -4.66 1.28
CA THR A 12 4.13 -5.61 0.95
C THR A 12 3.88 -6.33 -0.36
N GLY A 13 4.96 -6.75 -1.00
CA GLY A 13 4.98 -7.45 -2.26
C GLY A 13 6.42 -7.64 -2.73
N VAL A 14 6.59 -8.44 -3.79
CA VAL A 14 7.89 -8.70 -4.41
C VAL A 14 7.89 -8.33 -5.89
N GLY A 15 9.07 -8.03 -6.43
CA GLY A 15 9.25 -7.67 -7.84
C GLY A 15 8.34 -6.51 -8.27
N LYS A 16 7.65 -6.68 -9.40
CA LYS A 16 6.74 -5.64 -9.92
C LYS A 16 5.53 -5.38 -9.01
N SER A 17 5.04 -6.41 -8.31
CA SER A 17 3.97 -6.22 -7.32
C SER A 17 4.46 -5.40 -6.12
N GLY A 18 5.73 -5.59 -5.71
CA GLY A 18 6.37 -4.77 -4.68
C GLY A 18 6.48 -3.29 -5.07
N LEU A 19 6.84 -2.98 -6.32
CA LEU A 19 6.85 -1.60 -6.81
C LEU A 19 5.46 -0.94 -6.73
N ILE A 20 4.42 -1.69 -7.10
CA ILE A 20 3.04 -1.19 -6.99
C ILE A 20 2.63 -1.02 -5.52
N ALA A 21 2.94 -1.98 -4.65
CA ALA A 21 2.69 -1.86 -3.22
C ALA A 21 3.38 -0.61 -2.62
N ASN A 22 4.62 -0.31 -3.04
CA ASN A 22 5.34 0.89 -2.63
C ASN A 22 4.65 2.18 -3.12
N LYS A 23 4.26 2.24 -4.40
CA LYS A 23 3.49 3.38 -4.94
C LYS A 23 2.18 3.60 -4.15
N ILE A 24 1.45 2.53 -3.86
CA ILE A 24 0.21 2.59 -3.08
C ILE A 24 0.49 3.16 -1.67
N SER A 25 1.54 2.67 -1.01
CA SER A 25 1.98 3.20 0.30
C SER A 25 2.23 4.71 0.24
N ALA A 26 2.98 5.17 -0.77
CA ALA A 26 3.26 6.59 -0.94
C ALA A 26 1.96 7.41 -1.16
N THR A 27 1.02 6.88 -1.97
CA THR A 27 -0.26 7.53 -2.22
C THR A 27 -1.11 7.62 -0.94
N MET A 28 -1.14 6.57 -0.13
CA MET A 28 -1.84 6.56 1.15
C MET A 28 -1.27 7.62 2.12
N VAL A 29 0.06 7.70 2.24
CA VAL A 29 0.72 8.71 3.09
C VAL A 29 0.40 10.13 2.62
N SER A 30 0.53 10.40 1.32
CA SER A 30 0.22 11.72 0.75
C SER A 30 -1.24 12.14 0.90
N THR A 31 -2.14 11.21 1.23
CA THR A 31 -3.59 11.43 1.33
C THR A 31 -4.16 11.17 2.73
N GLY A 32 -3.29 11.17 3.75
CA GLY A 32 -3.71 11.15 5.16
C GLY A 32 -3.92 9.78 5.79
N THR A 33 -3.43 8.71 5.18
CA THR A 33 -3.38 7.38 5.79
C THR A 33 -1.91 6.98 6.04
N PRO A 34 -1.47 6.90 7.31
CA PRO A 34 -0.11 6.43 7.63
C PRO A 34 0.13 5.04 7.03
N ALA A 35 1.12 4.94 6.15
CA ALA A 35 1.47 3.70 5.47
C ALA A 35 2.99 3.59 5.25
N VAL A 36 3.49 2.36 5.18
CA VAL A 36 4.90 2.08 4.89
C VAL A 36 5.02 0.84 4.00
N PHE A 37 6.00 0.84 3.11
CA PHE A 37 6.32 -0.31 2.28
C PHE A 37 7.33 -1.23 3.00
N LEU A 38 7.01 -2.52 3.05
CA LEU A 38 7.88 -3.60 3.48
C LEU A 38 8.16 -4.51 2.28
N HIS A 39 9.40 -4.56 1.82
CA HIS A 39 9.77 -5.47 0.73
C HIS A 39 9.67 -6.93 1.21
N GLY A 40 9.00 -7.79 0.43
CA GLY A 40 8.68 -9.17 0.85
C GLY A 40 9.91 -9.98 1.28
N SER A 41 11.01 -9.87 0.52
CA SER A 41 12.25 -10.60 0.79
C SER A 41 13.02 -10.06 2.00
N GLU A 42 12.91 -8.77 2.32
CA GLU A 42 13.65 -8.16 3.44
C GLU A 42 12.93 -8.40 4.78
N GLY A 43 11.62 -8.67 4.76
CA GLY A 43 10.85 -8.95 5.97
C GLY A 43 11.43 -10.09 6.81
N LEU A 44 11.86 -11.18 6.16
CA LEU A 44 12.48 -12.32 6.85
C LEU A 44 13.90 -12.04 7.37
N HIS A 45 14.50 -10.92 6.97
CA HIS A 45 15.85 -10.51 7.34
C HIS A 45 15.87 -9.35 8.34
N GLY A 46 14.76 -9.13 9.05
CA GLY A 46 14.67 -8.18 10.17
C GLY A 46 13.58 -7.14 10.02
N ASP A 47 13.24 -6.77 8.77
CA ASP A 47 12.29 -5.69 8.50
C ASP A 47 10.85 -6.02 8.92
N ILE A 48 10.51 -7.30 9.18
CA ILE A 48 9.23 -7.67 9.79
C ILE A 48 9.00 -6.96 11.13
N GLY A 49 10.07 -6.53 11.82
CA GLY A 49 9.98 -5.76 13.06
C GLY A 49 9.25 -4.41 12.92
N ILE A 50 9.04 -3.92 11.70
CA ILE A 50 8.24 -2.72 11.42
C ILE A 50 6.75 -2.99 11.66
N VAL A 51 6.30 -4.25 11.56
CA VAL A 51 4.89 -4.64 11.72
C VAL A 51 4.52 -4.68 13.21
N GLY A 52 3.49 -3.94 13.60
CA GLY A 52 2.90 -3.94 14.93
C GLY A 52 1.53 -4.63 14.97
N LYS A 53 1.08 -5.04 16.16
CA LYS A 53 -0.20 -5.74 16.37
C LYS A 53 -1.44 -4.94 15.91
N ASP A 54 -1.37 -3.62 15.97
CA ASP A 54 -2.48 -2.70 15.63
C ASP A 54 -2.42 -2.24 14.15
N ASP A 55 -1.43 -2.75 13.40
CA ASP A 55 -1.27 -2.49 11.99
C ASP A 55 -2.16 -3.39 11.13
N ILE A 56 -2.38 -2.97 9.88
CA ILE A 56 -3.00 -3.80 8.84
C ILE A 56 -1.99 -3.99 7.72
N VAL A 57 -1.69 -5.23 7.38
CA VAL A 57 -0.85 -5.58 6.24
C VAL A 57 -1.71 -5.73 4.99
N ILE A 58 -1.36 -5.03 3.91
CA ILE A 58 -1.89 -5.26 2.57
C ILE A 58 -0.80 -5.95 1.75
N ALA A 59 -1.00 -7.23 1.47
CA ALA A 59 -0.08 -8.05 0.69
C ALA A 59 -0.53 -8.11 -0.78
N VAL A 60 0.34 -7.70 -1.70
CA VAL A 60 0.06 -7.61 -3.13
C VAL A 60 0.81 -8.70 -3.89
N GLY A 61 0.08 -9.62 -4.51
CA GLY A 61 0.66 -10.69 -5.31
C GLY A 61 -0.30 -11.22 -6.37
N LYS A 62 0.05 -11.06 -7.66
CA LYS A 62 -0.77 -11.50 -8.81
C LYS A 62 -1.23 -12.95 -8.66
N SER A 63 -0.30 -13.90 -8.50
CA SER A 63 -0.62 -15.33 -8.37
C SER A 63 -1.15 -15.68 -6.98
N GLY A 64 -0.72 -14.92 -5.96
CA GLY A 64 -0.94 -15.24 -4.56
C GLY A 64 -0.10 -16.43 -4.05
N GLU A 65 0.95 -16.80 -4.78
CA GLU A 65 1.80 -17.98 -4.51
C GLU A 65 3.30 -17.65 -4.39
N SER A 66 3.68 -16.37 -4.32
CA SER A 66 5.09 -15.98 -4.15
C SER A 66 5.63 -16.46 -2.80
N GLU A 67 6.67 -17.29 -2.81
CA GLU A 67 7.22 -17.92 -1.60
C GLU A 67 7.68 -16.88 -0.57
N GLU A 68 8.38 -15.83 -1.02
CA GLU A 68 8.90 -14.78 -0.14
C GLU A 68 7.75 -14.02 0.55
N LEU A 69 6.66 -13.78 -0.18
CA LEU A 69 5.48 -13.12 0.38
C LEU A 69 4.74 -14.03 1.37
N LEU A 70 4.54 -15.30 1.00
CA LEU A 70 3.84 -16.28 1.84
C LEU A 70 4.62 -16.63 3.10
N ALA A 71 5.95 -16.61 3.04
CA ALA A 71 6.80 -16.85 4.19
C ALA A 71 6.64 -15.79 5.30
N LEU A 72 6.15 -14.58 4.99
CA LEU A 72 5.83 -13.57 6.00
C LEU A 72 4.55 -13.87 6.78
N VAL A 73 3.61 -14.62 6.20
CA VAL A 73 2.25 -14.81 6.74
C VAL A 73 2.23 -15.36 8.18
N PRO A 74 3.02 -16.42 8.54
CA PRO A 74 3.02 -16.94 9.91
C PRO A 74 3.47 -15.90 10.93
N PHE A 75 4.44 -15.05 10.57
CA PHE A 75 4.98 -14.02 11.44
C PHE A 75 4.00 -12.86 11.61
N ILE A 76 3.36 -12.42 10.52
CA ILE A 76 2.29 -11.40 10.56
C ILE A 76 1.18 -11.84 11.53
N ARG A 77 0.71 -13.09 11.43
CA ARG A 77 -0.28 -13.63 12.37
C ARG A 77 0.23 -13.69 13.80
N LYS A 78 1.49 -14.11 14.02
CA LYS A 78 2.07 -14.19 15.37
C LYS A 78 2.19 -12.82 16.02
N ILE A 79 2.47 -11.78 15.25
CA ILE A 79 2.46 -10.38 15.71
C ILE A 79 1.04 -9.92 16.08
N GLY A 80 0.01 -10.52 15.48
CA GLY A 80 -1.39 -10.21 15.70
C GLY A 80 -1.96 -9.16 14.73
N ALA A 81 -1.15 -8.74 13.75
CA ALA A 81 -1.59 -7.84 12.70
C ALA A 81 -2.60 -8.53 11.77
N ARG A 82 -3.59 -7.78 11.31
CA ARG A 82 -4.55 -8.29 10.33
C ARG A 82 -4.02 -8.15 8.91
N MET A 83 -4.46 -9.01 8.00
CA MET A 83 -3.96 -9.08 6.62
C MET A 83 -5.08 -8.96 5.58
N ILE A 84 -4.87 -8.10 4.60
CA ILE A 84 -5.66 -7.98 3.37
C ILE A 84 -4.81 -8.49 2.20
N GLY A 85 -5.32 -9.43 1.42
CA GLY A 85 -4.66 -9.93 0.22
C GLY A 85 -5.21 -9.28 -1.04
N ILE A 86 -4.34 -8.71 -1.88
CA ILE A 86 -4.67 -8.28 -3.24
C ILE A 86 -4.08 -9.30 -4.21
N THR A 87 -4.94 -10.01 -4.96
CA THR A 87 -4.51 -11.08 -5.87
C THR A 87 -5.48 -11.30 -7.01
N ALA A 88 -5.01 -11.87 -8.12
CA ALA A 88 -5.88 -12.25 -9.24
C ALA A 88 -6.58 -13.60 -9.02
N ARG A 89 -6.14 -14.40 -8.05
CA ARG A 89 -6.64 -15.76 -7.81
C ARG A 89 -7.31 -15.85 -6.43
N ALA A 90 -8.64 -15.89 -6.44
CA ALA A 90 -9.47 -16.00 -5.22
C ALA A 90 -9.18 -17.25 -4.37
N ASN A 91 -8.68 -18.32 -5.00
CA ASN A 91 -8.33 -19.58 -4.34
C ASN A 91 -6.81 -19.74 -4.13
N SER A 92 -6.03 -18.65 -4.17
CA SER A 92 -4.60 -18.72 -3.89
C SER A 92 -4.30 -18.91 -2.41
N THR A 93 -3.08 -19.29 -2.08
CA THR A 93 -2.61 -19.39 -0.69
C THR A 93 -2.65 -18.04 0.01
N LEU A 94 -2.29 -16.95 -0.67
CA LEU A 94 -2.44 -15.58 -0.15
C LEU A 94 -3.91 -15.26 0.17
N ALA A 95 -4.83 -15.57 -0.74
CA ALA A 95 -6.25 -15.33 -0.52
C ALA A 95 -6.78 -16.10 0.69
N ARG A 96 -6.49 -17.40 0.78
CA ARG A 96 -6.92 -18.25 1.91
C ARG A 96 -6.32 -17.85 3.26
N SER A 97 -5.13 -17.24 3.25
CA SER A 97 -4.44 -16.86 4.48
C SER A 97 -4.78 -15.46 4.98
N SER A 98 -5.44 -14.64 4.16
CA SER A 98 -5.85 -13.26 4.46
C SER A 98 -7.18 -13.20 5.22
N ASP A 99 -7.34 -12.18 6.07
CA ASP A 99 -8.61 -11.90 6.75
C ASP A 99 -9.66 -11.31 5.79
N LEU A 100 -9.19 -10.59 4.77
CA LEU A 100 -10.02 -10.05 3.70
C LEU A 100 -9.27 -10.15 2.37
N VAL A 101 -9.97 -10.48 1.30
CA VAL A 101 -9.37 -10.61 -0.03
C VAL A 101 -10.01 -9.62 -0.99
N LEU A 102 -9.17 -8.88 -1.69
CA LEU A 102 -9.56 -8.04 -2.82
C LEU A 102 -9.07 -8.72 -4.10
N VAL A 103 -10.01 -9.32 -4.82
CA VAL A 103 -9.70 -10.07 -6.04
C VAL A 103 -9.65 -9.11 -7.23
N THR A 104 -8.51 -9.04 -7.91
CA THR A 104 -8.32 -8.30 -9.16
C THR A 104 -8.12 -9.28 -10.31
N PRO A 105 -9.20 -9.91 -10.83
CA PRO A 105 -9.07 -10.95 -11.85
C PRO A 105 -8.47 -10.35 -13.12
N ILE A 106 -7.51 -11.08 -13.71
CA ILE A 106 -6.83 -10.70 -14.96
C ILE A 106 -6.93 -11.89 -15.90
N GLN A 107 -7.51 -11.68 -17.07
CA GLN A 107 -7.59 -12.71 -18.11
C GLN A 107 -6.23 -12.91 -18.78
N GLU A 108 -5.60 -11.81 -19.20
CA GLU A 108 -4.30 -11.80 -19.86
C GLU A 108 -3.52 -10.52 -19.55
N GLU A 109 -2.20 -10.63 -19.64
CA GLU A 109 -1.30 -9.47 -19.68
C GLU A 109 -1.23 -8.93 -21.11
N ALA A 110 -1.03 -7.63 -21.25
CA ALA A 110 -0.77 -7.01 -22.56
C ALA A 110 0.59 -7.44 -23.18
N CYS A 111 1.42 -8.16 -22.42
CA CYS A 111 2.64 -8.75 -22.93
C CYS A 111 2.30 -9.85 -23.95
N PRO A 112 2.85 -9.86 -25.17
CA PRO A 112 2.56 -10.90 -26.17
C PRO A 112 2.86 -12.33 -25.71
N LEU A 113 3.77 -12.50 -24.75
CA LEU A 113 4.10 -13.80 -24.15
C LEU A 113 3.27 -14.11 -22.89
N ASN A 114 2.43 -13.17 -22.44
CA ASN A 114 1.66 -13.24 -21.20
C ASN A 114 2.52 -13.43 -19.92
N LEU A 115 3.81 -13.09 -19.98
CA LEU A 115 4.77 -13.27 -18.88
C LEU A 115 4.99 -12.00 -18.07
N ALA A 116 5.18 -10.86 -18.73
CA ALA A 116 5.49 -9.62 -18.05
C ALA A 116 4.23 -9.01 -17.41
N PRO A 117 4.25 -8.69 -16.10
CA PRO A 117 3.13 -8.02 -15.44
C PRO A 117 2.90 -6.63 -16.03
N THR A 118 1.73 -6.42 -16.64
CA THR A 118 1.31 -5.15 -17.24
C THR A 118 -0.11 -4.80 -16.82
N CYS A 119 -1.08 -5.64 -17.20
CA CYS A 119 -2.48 -5.51 -16.79
C CYS A 119 -2.63 -5.73 -15.29
N SER A 120 -1.95 -6.75 -14.74
CA SER A 120 -2.07 -7.10 -13.32
C SER A 120 -1.53 -6.03 -12.38
N THR A 121 -0.38 -5.43 -12.71
CA THR A 121 0.21 -4.33 -11.94
C THR A 121 -0.65 -3.08 -12.03
N THR A 122 -1.19 -2.79 -13.22
CA THR A 122 -2.10 -1.66 -13.42
C THR A 122 -3.40 -1.83 -12.63
N ALA A 123 -4.00 -3.02 -12.64
CA ALA A 123 -5.23 -3.28 -11.89
C ALA A 123 -5.01 -3.16 -10.37
N ALA A 124 -3.91 -3.72 -9.85
CA ALA A 124 -3.55 -3.57 -8.44
C ALA A 124 -3.31 -2.10 -8.06
N LEU A 125 -2.67 -1.33 -8.94
CA LEU A 125 -2.45 0.10 -8.75
C LEU A 125 -3.76 0.88 -8.70
N VAL A 126 -4.65 0.67 -9.66
CA VAL A 126 -5.97 1.33 -9.71
C VAL A 126 -6.78 1.02 -8.45
N LEU A 127 -6.77 -0.25 -8.00
CA LEU A 127 -7.42 -0.63 -6.76
C LEU A 127 -6.82 0.11 -5.55
N GLY A 128 -5.50 0.17 -5.45
CA GLY A 128 -4.81 0.86 -4.36
C GLY A 128 -5.10 2.36 -4.33
N ASP A 129 -5.11 3.01 -5.49
CA ASP A 129 -5.46 4.43 -5.61
C ASP A 129 -6.94 4.66 -5.23
N ALA A 130 -7.85 3.79 -5.66
CA ALA A 130 -9.25 3.86 -5.27
C ALA A 130 -9.43 3.71 -3.75
N LEU A 131 -8.69 2.80 -3.10
CA LEU A 131 -8.68 2.66 -1.64
C LEU A 131 -8.17 3.93 -0.95
N ALA A 132 -7.08 4.51 -1.44
CA ALA A 132 -6.53 5.75 -0.89
C ALA A 132 -7.54 6.90 -1.01
N MET A 133 -8.19 7.07 -2.16
CA MET A 133 -9.22 8.11 -2.37
C MET A 133 -10.44 7.89 -1.47
N ALA A 134 -10.90 6.64 -1.32
CA ALA A 134 -12.00 6.32 -0.43
C ALA A 134 -11.65 6.66 1.04
N LEU A 135 -10.44 6.32 1.48
CA LEU A 135 -9.95 6.65 2.83
C LEU A 135 -9.81 8.16 3.03
N MET A 136 -9.25 8.88 2.06
CA MET A 136 -9.11 10.33 2.06
C MET A 136 -10.48 11.01 2.27
N LYS A 137 -11.51 10.56 1.54
CA LYS A 137 -12.89 11.06 1.69
C LYS A 137 -13.48 10.73 3.06
N LEU A 138 -13.33 9.48 3.52
CA LEU A 138 -13.85 9.03 4.82
C LEU A 138 -13.18 9.73 6.01
N ARG A 139 -11.90 10.10 5.86
CA ARG A 139 -11.14 10.87 6.86
C ARG A 139 -11.34 12.39 6.75
N LYS A 140 -12.14 12.86 5.78
CA LYS A 140 -12.39 14.29 5.50
C LYS A 140 -11.09 15.08 5.30
N PHE A 141 -10.11 14.48 4.66
CA PHE A 141 -8.81 15.09 4.38
C PHE A 141 -8.96 16.37 3.55
N GLN A 142 -8.30 17.45 3.97
CA GLN A 142 -8.44 18.79 3.40
C GLN A 142 -7.18 19.22 2.62
N PRO A 143 -7.29 20.24 1.74
CA PRO A 143 -6.14 20.81 1.05
C PRO A 143 -5.03 21.31 1.99
N ALA A 144 -5.38 21.78 3.19
CA ALA A 144 -4.43 22.21 4.21
C ALA A 144 -3.59 21.04 4.76
N ASP A 145 -4.22 19.87 4.97
CA ASP A 145 -3.51 18.66 5.38
C ASP A 145 -2.54 18.22 4.27
N TYR A 146 -2.96 18.31 3.01
CA TYR A 146 -2.10 18.03 1.86
C TYR A 146 -0.88 18.95 1.83
N ALA A 147 -1.07 20.25 2.10
CA ALA A 147 0.01 21.22 2.14
C ALA A 147 1.07 20.85 3.18
N MET A 148 0.63 20.43 4.38
CA MET A 148 1.51 20.02 5.47
C MET A 148 2.38 18.81 5.11
N PHE A 149 1.87 17.89 4.30
CA PHE A 149 2.63 16.72 3.84
C PHE A 149 3.48 16.99 2.59
N HIS A 150 3.31 18.15 1.94
CA HIS A 150 4.05 18.53 0.73
C HIS A 150 4.64 19.95 0.84
N PRO A 151 5.40 20.28 1.90
CA PRO A 151 5.83 21.66 2.18
C PRO A 151 6.73 22.26 1.08
N GLY A 152 7.47 21.42 0.35
CA GLY A 152 8.32 21.85 -0.76
C GLY A 152 7.58 22.06 -2.10
N GLY A 153 6.36 21.54 -2.24
CA GLY A 153 5.58 21.60 -3.48
C GLY A 153 4.96 22.98 -3.71
N GLN A 154 4.58 23.28 -4.96
CA GLN A 154 3.94 24.57 -5.29
C GLN A 154 2.67 24.82 -4.47
N LEU A 155 1.85 23.79 -4.25
CA LEU A 155 0.64 23.89 -3.45
C LEU A 155 0.94 24.08 -1.96
N GLY A 156 1.92 23.35 -1.41
CA GLY A 156 2.37 23.52 -0.03
C GLY A 156 2.91 24.93 0.22
N LYS A 157 3.77 25.42 -0.67
CA LYS A 157 4.29 26.80 -0.64
C LYS A 157 3.17 27.84 -0.68
N ARG A 158 2.17 27.67 -1.56
CA ARG A 158 1.03 28.60 -1.68
C ARG A 158 0.16 28.64 -0.42
N LEU A 159 0.00 27.50 0.27
CA LEU A 159 -0.91 27.39 1.40
C LEU A 159 -0.23 27.61 2.76
N LEU A 160 1.10 27.45 2.86
CA LEU A 160 1.84 27.54 4.12
C LEU A 160 2.70 28.81 4.24
N LEU A 161 3.14 29.43 3.14
CA LEU A 161 4.03 30.60 3.20
C LEU A 161 3.23 31.89 3.22
N ASN A 162 3.55 32.76 4.17
CA ASN A 162 3.09 34.14 4.22
C ASN A 162 4.16 35.10 3.68
N VAL A 163 3.78 36.37 3.44
CA VAL A 163 4.70 37.40 2.93
C VAL A 163 5.94 37.54 3.81
N GLY A 164 5.79 37.42 5.14
CA GLY A 164 6.90 37.47 6.09
C GLY A 164 7.91 36.34 5.93
N ASP A 165 7.49 35.16 5.50
CA ASP A 165 8.39 34.00 5.30
C ASP A 165 9.26 34.13 4.04
N LEU A 166 8.88 35.04 3.13
CA LEU A 166 9.58 35.32 1.86
C LEU A 166 10.46 36.57 1.92
N MET A 167 10.30 37.42 2.93
CA MET A 167 11.15 38.57 3.13
C MET A 167 12.51 38.13 3.66
N ARG A 168 13.52 38.10 2.77
CA ARG A 168 14.92 37.97 3.15
C ARG A 168 15.40 39.33 3.66
N THR A 169 15.90 39.38 4.90
CA THR A 169 16.67 40.52 5.43
C THR A 169 18.02 40.63 4.75
#